data_AF-A0AAN5CQ12-F1
#
_entry.id   AF-A0AAN5CQ12-F1
#
_cell.length_a   1.000
_cell.length_b   1.000
_cell.length_c   1.000
_cell.angle_alpha   90.00
_cell.angle_beta   90.00
_cell.angle_gamma   90.00
#
_symmetry.space_group_name_H-M   'P 1'
#
loop_
_entity.id
_entity.type
_entity.pdbx_description
1 polymer ?
#
loop_
_entity_poly.entity_id
_entity_poly.type
_entity_poly.pdbx_seq_one_letter_code
_entity_poly.pdbx_strand_id
1 'polypeptide(L)'
;LRMAKRGRPKKLEVPLVEQEVDSKETCCSCNEMSTNAMVNCANKECSIERYHLKCIQMEEGPPDGVDWFCEICRPHHTHVPNQYDYDRKREGRVKRGVVLKREEELKKEKEKM
;
A
#
# COMPACT_ATOMS: atom_id res chain seq x y z
N LEU A 1 16.55 -31.04 44.47
CA LEU A 1 17.06 -29.99 43.56
C LEU A 1 18.11 -30.59 42.62
N ARG A 2 17.83 -30.75 41.32
CA ARG A 2 18.87 -30.70 40.25
C ARG A 2 18.24 -30.14 38.98
N MET A 3 18.98 -29.23 38.38
CA MET A 3 18.51 -28.17 37.49
C MET A 3 18.45 -28.56 36.02
N ALA A 4 17.72 -27.73 35.26
CA ALA A 4 17.42 -27.78 33.84
C ALA A 4 18.64 -28.02 32.92
N LYS A 5 18.46 -28.89 31.91
CA LYS A 5 19.30 -28.92 30.71
C LYS A 5 18.50 -28.36 29.54
N ARG A 6 18.71 -27.06 29.29
CA ARG A 6 18.15 -26.31 28.16
C ARG A 6 18.81 -26.82 26.88
N GLY A 7 18.10 -27.62 26.10
CA GLY A 7 18.50 -28.00 24.75
C GLY A 7 18.51 -26.78 23.84
N ARG A 8 19.67 -26.50 23.24
CA ARG A 8 19.92 -25.38 22.33
C ARG A 8 19.08 -25.55 21.05
N PRO A 9 18.20 -24.61 20.67
CA PRO A 9 17.47 -24.73 19.41
C PRO A 9 18.46 -24.61 18.24
N LYS A 10 18.32 -25.52 17.27
CA LYS A 10 19.09 -25.55 16.04
C LYS A 10 18.81 -24.27 15.24
N LYS A 11 19.89 -23.58 14.87
CA LYS A 11 19.91 -22.38 14.04
C LYS A 11 19.19 -22.70 12.73
N LEU A 12 18.05 -22.06 12.46
CA LEU A 12 17.44 -22.11 11.14
C LEU A 12 18.35 -21.35 10.19
N GLU A 13 18.96 -22.12 9.30
CA GLU A 13 19.73 -21.62 8.17
C GLU A 13 18.69 -21.23 7.11
N VAL A 14 18.32 -19.96 7.11
CA VAL A 14 17.57 -19.38 5.99
C VAL A 14 18.51 -19.34 4.78
N PRO A 15 18.20 -20.04 3.67
CA PRO A 15 19.00 -19.95 2.47
C PRO A 15 18.93 -18.51 1.97
N LEU A 16 20.10 -17.86 1.91
CA LEU A 16 20.31 -16.59 1.23
C LEU A 16 20.01 -16.85 -0.25
N VAL A 17 18.79 -16.57 -0.67
CA VAL A 17 18.43 -16.59 -2.08
C VAL A 17 19.11 -15.38 -2.70
N GLU A 18 20.30 -15.61 -3.26
CA GLU A 18 20.96 -14.70 -4.18
C GLU A 18 20.10 -14.68 -5.46
N GLN A 19 18.98 -13.96 -5.42
CA GLN A 19 18.26 -13.64 -6.64
C GLN A 19 19.02 -12.48 -7.29
N GLU A 20 19.86 -12.85 -8.25
CA GLU A 20 20.24 -12.05 -9.40
C GLU A 20 18.98 -11.51 -10.08
N VAL A 21 18.46 -10.43 -9.50
CA VAL A 21 17.29 -9.72 -9.97
C VAL A 21 17.77 -8.80 -11.10
N ASP A 22 17.99 -9.38 -12.28
CA ASP A 22 17.87 -8.63 -13.54
C ASP A 22 16.39 -8.32 -13.80
N SER A 23 15.68 -7.85 -12.77
CA SER A 23 14.33 -7.36 -12.87
C SER A 23 14.38 -5.87 -12.70
N LYS A 24 14.66 -5.21 -13.82
CA LYS A 24 14.17 -3.85 -14.11
C LYS A 24 12.65 -3.88 -14.27
N GLU A 25 11.96 -4.75 -13.53
CA GLU A 25 10.54 -5.02 -13.56
C GLU A 25 9.86 -3.82 -12.91
N THR A 26 9.78 -2.72 -13.67
CA THR A 26 8.77 -1.65 -13.57
C THR A 26 8.24 -1.50 -12.15
N CYS A 27 9.16 -1.12 -11.27
CA CYS A 27 8.93 -1.03 -9.84
C CYS A 27 8.41 0.37 -9.55
N CYS A 28 7.56 0.47 -8.53
CA CYS A 28 7.15 1.75 -7.97
C CYS A 28 8.37 2.66 -7.75
N SER A 29 8.17 3.98 -7.77
CA SER A 29 9.23 5.00 -7.60
C SER A 29 10.08 4.88 -6.32
N CYS A 30 9.75 3.96 -5.41
CA CYS A 30 10.53 3.63 -4.23
C CYS A 30 11.62 2.56 -4.45
N ASN A 31 11.66 1.89 -5.61
CA ASN A 31 12.67 0.88 -5.98
C ASN A 31 12.82 -0.30 -4.99
N GLU A 32 11.79 -0.56 -4.17
CA GLU A 32 11.78 -1.66 -3.19
C GLU A 32 11.09 -2.91 -3.75
N MET A 33 11.64 -4.09 -3.45
CA MET A 33 11.07 -5.37 -3.87
C MET A 33 9.74 -5.63 -3.13
N SER A 34 8.67 -5.77 -3.91
CA SER A 34 7.29 -5.64 -3.44
C SER A 34 6.73 -6.91 -2.79
N THR A 35 6.39 -6.86 -1.51
CA THR A 35 5.49 -7.84 -0.82
C THR A 35 4.06 -7.30 -0.66
N ASN A 36 3.79 -6.09 -1.15
CA ASN A 36 2.56 -5.34 -0.91
C ASN A 36 1.64 -5.34 -2.13
N ALA A 37 0.35 -5.04 -1.89
CA ALA A 37 -0.63 -4.84 -2.95
C ALA A 37 -0.19 -3.71 -3.92
N MET A 38 -0.31 -3.99 -5.22
CA MET A 38 0.10 -3.10 -6.31
C MET A 38 -1.08 -2.76 -7.23
N VAL A 39 -1.01 -1.60 -7.87
CA VAL A 39 -1.92 -1.16 -8.93
C VAL A 39 -1.15 -0.84 -10.19
N ASN A 40 -1.72 -1.16 -11.34
CA ASN A 40 -1.15 -0.85 -12.64
C ASN A 40 -1.76 0.45 -13.20
N CYS A 41 -0.92 1.31 -13.76
CA CYS A 41 -1.34 2.48 -14.51
C CYS A 41 -1.98 2.06 -15.83
N ALA A 42 -3.17 2.59 -16.13
CA ALA A 42 -3.90 2.31 -17.37
C ALA A 42 -3.19 2.86 -18.62
N ASN A 43 -2.30 3.85 -18.46
CA ASN A 43 -1.45 4.32 -19.54
C ASN A 43 -0.35 3.31 -19.86
N LYS A 44 -0.41 2.71 -21.05
CA LYS A 44 0.56 1.74 -21.57
C LYS A 44 1.93 2.35 -21.90
N GLU A 45 2.02 3.67 -22.04
CA GLU A 45 3.29 4.38 -22.28
C GLU A 45 3.95 4.85 -20.97
N CYS A 46 3.40 4.47 -19.82
CA CYS A 46 3.96 4.83 -18.52
C CYS A 46 5.28 4.10 -18.28
N SER A 47 6.36 4.79 -17.90
CA SER A 47 7.67 4.16 -17.69
C SER A 47 7.77 3.30 -16.44
N ILE A 48 6.86 3.50 -15.47
CA ILE A 48 6.87 2.80 -14.18
C ILE A 48 5.82 1.68 -14.14
N GLU A 49 4.70 1.84 -14.84
CA GLU A 49 3.55 0.92 -14.96
C GLU A 49 2.89 0.42 -13.66
N ARG A 50 3.63 0.10 -12.59
CA ARG A 50 3.15 -0.54 -11.37
C ARG A 50 3.56 0.25 -10.14
N TYR A 51 2.60 0.50 -9.26
CA TYR A 51 2.81 1.30 -8.06
C TYR A 51 2.29 0.56 -6.83
N HIS A 52 2.98 0.72 -5.70
CA HIS A 52 2.45 0.24 -4.43
C HIS A 52 1.26 1.09 -4.02
N LEU A 53 0.19 0.43 -3.55
CA LEU A 53 -0.96 1.13 -2.99
C LEU A 53 -0.52 2.10 -1.88
N LYS A 54 0.43 1.71 -1.03
CA LYS A 54 0.94 2.58 0.04
C LYS A 54 1.70 3.81 -0.48
N CYS A 55 2.51 3.66 -1.54
CA CYS A 55 3.29 4.78 -2.11
C CYS A 55 2.39 5.85 -2.72
N ILE A 56 1.29 5.44 -3.34
CA ILE A 56 0.26 6.35 -3.88
C ILE A 56 -0.86 6.65 -2.88
N GLN A 57 -0.66 6.28 -1.61
CA GLN A 57 -1.60 6.50 -0.52
C GLN A 57 -3.01 5.97 -0.80
N MET A 58 -3.13 4.85 -1.51
CA MET A 58 -4.37 4.07 -1.63
C MET A 58 -4.40 2.94 -0.59
N GLU A 59 -5.57 2.72 -0.02
CA GLU A 59 -5.81 1.58 0.89
C GLU A 59 -6.27 0.34 0.11
N GLU A 60 -7.09 0.56 -0.92
CA GLU A 60 -7.57 -0.44 -1.85
C GLU A 60 -7.38 0.07 -3.27
N GLY A 61 -7.18 -0.86 -4.21
CA GLY A 61 -7.07 -0.55 -5.62
C GLY A 61 -8.33 0.09 -6.22
N PRO A 62 -8.24 0.58 -7.46
CA PRO A 62 -9.42 1.00 -8.22
C PRO A 62 -10.42 -0.16 -8.32
N PRO A 63 -11.74 0.13 -8.32
CA PRO A 63 -12.74 -0.89 -8.60
C PRO A 63 -12.57 -1.42 -10.02
N ASP A 64 -13.07 -2.64 -10.24
CA ASP A 64 -12.98 -3.28 -11.55
C ASP A 64 -13.70 -2.45 -12.62
N GLY A 65 -13.07 -2.31 -13.79
CA GLY A 65 -13.59 -1.49 -14.89
C GLY A 65 -13.35 0.03 -14.78
N VAL A 66 -12.55 0.49 -13.81
CA VAL A 66 -12.13 1.90 -13.69
C VAL A 66 -10.66 2.05 -14.02
N ASP A 67 -10.35 2.98 -14.93
CA ASP A 67 -8.98 3.28 -15.34
C ASP A 67 -8.30 4.15 -14.28
N TRP A 68 -7.20 3.64 -13.73
CA TRP A 68 -6.35 4.36 -12.78
C TRP A 68 -5.08 4.86 -13.47
N PHE A 69 -4.77 6.14 -13.27
CA PHE A 69 -3.55 6.76 -13.78
C PHE A 69 -2.64 7.17 -12.61
N CYS A 70 -1.33 7.06 -12.78
CA CYS A 70 -0.41 7.60 -11.78
C CYS A 70 -0.47 9.14 -11.74
N GLU A 71 0.13 9.75 -10.72
CA GLU A 71 0.19 11.22 -10.58
C GLU A 71 0.81 11.94 -11.79
N ILE A 72 1.67 11.23 -12.53
CA ILE A 72 2.35 11.73 -13.73
C ILE A 72 1.42 11.64 -14.96
N CYS A 73 0.71 10.53 -15.15
CA CYS A 73 -0.16 10.35 -16.32
C CYS A 73 -1.54 11.02 -16.16
N ARG A 74 -2.06 11.12 -14.93
CA ARG A 74 -3.37 11.74 -14.64
C ARG A 74 -3.59 13.10 -15.32
N PRO A 75 -2.67 14.09 -15.28
CA PRO A 75 -2.89 15.40 -15.91
C PRO A 75 -2.97 15.33 -17.45
N HIS A 76 -2.45 14.28 -18.08
CA HIS A 76 -2.52 14.08 -19.53
C HIS A 76 -3.79 13.34 -19.97
N HIS A 77 -4.47 12.65 -19.04
CA HIS A 77 -5.64 11.83 -19.31
C HIS A 77 -6.87 12.34 -18.55
N THR A 78 -7.16 13.64 -18.62
CA THR A 78 -8.26 14.29 -17.89
C THR A 78 -9.66 13.99 -18.45
N HIS A 79 -9.78 13.64 -19.74
CA HIS A 79 -11.06 13.47 -20.43
C HIS A 79 -11.36 11.99 -20.79
N VAL A 80 -10.85 11.04 -20.01
CA VAL A 80 -11.12 9.61 -20.24
C VAL A 80 -12.43 9.19 -19.58
N PRO A 81 -13.31 8.45 -20.28
CA PRO A 81 -14.47 7.84 -19.65
C PRO A 81 -13.98 6.83 -18.59
N ASN A 82 -14.61 6.82 -17.41
CA ASN A 82 -14.26 5.93 -16.29
C ASN A 82 -12.89 6.19 -15.62
N GLN A 83 -12.45 7.45 -15.53
CA GLN A 83 -11.31 7.81 -14.69
C GLN A 83 -11.59 7.54 -13.20
N TYR A 84 -10.62 6.98 -12.48
CA TYR A 84 -10.68 6.86 -11.02
C TYR A 84 -10.90 8.22 -10.34
N ASP A 85 -11.94 8.30 -9.50
CA ASP A 85 -12.26 9.52 -8.74
C ASP A 85 -11.33 9.65 -7.51
N TYR A 86 -10.21 10.35 -7.70
CA TYR A 86 -9.20 10.59 -6.66
C TYR A 86 -9.73 11.49 -5.53
N ASP A 87 -10.65 12.41 -5.83
CA ASP A 87 -11.08 13.46 -4.92
C ASP A 87 -12.09 12.93 -3.90
N ARG A 88 -13.09 12.19 -4.39
CA ARG A 88 -14.15 11.60 -3.58
C ARG A 88 -13.64 10.55 -2.58
N LYS A 89 -12.63 9.77 -2.97
CA LYS A 89 -12.00 8.77 -2.07
C LYS A 89 -11.19 9.44 -0.95
N ARG A 90 -10.50 10.56 -1.22
CA ARG A 90 -9.75 11.31 -0.20
C ARG A 90 -10.67 11.92 0.85
N GLU A 91 -11.74 12.56 0.41
CA GLU A 91 -12.82 13.08 1.27
C GLU A 91 -13.39 11.99 2.18
N GLY A 92 -13.65 10.79 1.64
CA GLY A 92 -14.13 9.64 2.40
C GLY A 92 -13.16 9.17 3.49
N ARG A 93 -11.84 9.14 3.21
CA ARG A 93 -10.82 8.81 4.21
C ARG A 93 -10.75 9.87 5.32
N VAL A 94 -10.74 11.15 4.96
CA VAL A 94 -10.69 12.24 5.95
C VAL A 94 -11.92 12.19 6.86
N LYS A 95 -13.12 12.02 6.31
CA LYS A 95 -14.35 11.89 7.09
C LYS A 95 -14.30 10.68 8.04
N ARG A 96 -13.87 9.50 7.57
CA ARG A 96 -13.69 8.32 8.45
C ARG A 96 -12.67 8.56 9.56
N GLY A 97 -11.52 9.16 9.24
CA GLY A 97 -10.48 9.48 10.23
C GLY A 97 -10.95 10.48 11.29
N VAL A 98 -11.72 11.50 10.89
CA VAL A 98 -12.31 12.48 11.82
C VAL A 98 -13.35 11.83 12.72
N VAL A 99 -14.19 10.93 12.19
CA VAL A 99 -15.19 10.19 12.97
C VAL A 99 -14.53 9.29 14.00
N LEU A 100 -13.57 8.44 13.60
CA LEU A 100 -12.85 7.54 14.51
C LEU A 100 -12.16 8.30 15.65
N LYS A 101 -11.47 9.40 15.32
CA LYS A 101 -10.81 10.24 16.32
C LYS A 101 -11.81 10.82 17.32
N ARG A 102 -12.99 11.26 16.86
CA ARG A 102 -14.04 11.79 17.74
C ARG A 102 -14.60 10.71 18.68
N GLU A 103 -14.83 9.51 18.17
CA GLU A 103 -15.30 8.38 18.98
C GLU A 103 -14.28 7.95 20.05
N GLU A 104 -12.99 7.97 19.73
CA GLU A 104 -11.92 7.71 20.71
C GLU A 104 -11.87 8.76 21.82
N GLU A 105 -11.99 10.06 21.50
CA GLU A 105 -11.99 11.12 22.51
C GLU A 105 -13.22 11.01 23.44
N LEU A 106 -14.41 10.74 22.89
CA LEU A 106 -15.63 10.46 23.66
C LEU A 106 -15.48 9.25 24.60
N LYS A 107 -14.76 8.20 24.17
CA LYS A 107 -14.48 7.04 25.03
C LYS A 107 -13.53 7.42 26.18
N LYS A 108 -12.47 8.18 25.90
CA LYS A 108 -11.54 8.67 26.94
C LYS A 108 -12.23 9.60 27.95
N GLU A 109 -13.16 10.43 27.51
CA GLU A 109 -13.95 11.29 28.40
C GLU A 109 -14.86 10.47 29.32
N LYS A 110 -15.49 9.40 28.80
CA LYS A 110 -16.32 8.50 29.59
C LYS A 110 -15.52 7.66 30.60
N GLU A 111 -14.28 7.32 30.29
CA GLU A 111 -13.41 6.55 31.21
C GLU A 111 -12.82 7.40 32.34
N LYS A 112 -12.88 8.74 32.22
CA LYS A 112 -12.47 9.68 33.27
C LYS A 112 -13.59 10.02 34.27
N MET A 113 -14.77 9.44 34.10
CA MET A 113 -15.97 9.65 34.93
C MET A 113 -16.26 8.42 35.77
#